data_AF-A0A3B9HKY7-F1
#
_entry.id   AF-A0A3B9HKY7-F1
#
_cell.length_a   1.000
_cell.length_b   1.000
_cell.length_c   1.000
_cell.angle_alpha   90.00
_cell.angle_beta   90.00
_cell.angle_gamma   90.00
#
_symmetry.space_group_name_H-M   'P 1'
#
loop_
_entity.id
_entity.type
_entity.pdbx_description
1 polymer ?
#
loop_
_entity_poly.entity_id
_entity_poly.type
_entity_poly.pdbx_seq_one_letter_code
_entity_poly.pdbx_strand_id
1 'polypeptide(L)'
;MIGAFYWFRGIDIYDQNRVYAANYWNISDQFVGPSHNQFLDPESEAAFYSLYNKNWYIHRATIDSFIERRGEPDYVIPEPILNWPGNGNPELGTAERLAPFADANGDGYYDPYSGDYPLIKGDAAIFQIMNADIDSESDYYRRMGIEMHSMFYAYEADDQSVLGNCIFVHNTIINRSWFDYKEFQTGLYIDFELGAYIDDFTGCDSALSLTYVYNGDSIDGPDPLGYGDMIPAFGIQQLSHPMYACGFNSIDVNFFYGYYYPFSYFMQGYWPINFLDFYSFPLT
;
A
#
# COMPACT_ATOMS: atom_id res chain seq x y z
N MET A 1 -0.68 -3.81 -17.79
CA MET A 1 -0.67 -2.76 -16.74
C MET A 1 -0.23 -3.43 -15.46
N ILE A 2 0.77 -2.92 -14.74
CA ILE A 2 1.19 -3.55 -13.48
C ILE A 2 0.18 -3.22 -12.37
N GLY A 3 -0.43 -4.23 -11.76
CA GLY A 3 -1.21 -4.10 -10.52
C GLY A 3 -0.50 -4.77 -9.35
N ALA A 4 -0.42 -4.07 -8.22
CA ALA A 4 0.16 -4.61 -6.99
C ALA A 4 -0.76 -4.34 -5.79
N PHE A 5 -1.04 -5.38 -5.02
CA PHE A 5 -1.97 -5.36 -3.90
C PHE A 5 -1.27 -5.79 -2.62
N TYR A 6 -1.49 -5.04 -1.54
CA TYR A 6 -0.92 -5.36 -0.25
C TYR A 6 -1.64 -6.50 0.43
N TRP A 7 -0.86 -7.44 0.95
CA TRP A 7 -1.31 -8.64 1.63
C TRP A 7 -0.77 -8.64 3.06
N PHE A 8 -1.64 -8.85 4.05
CA PHE A 8 -1.26 -8.93 5.46
C PHE A 8 -1.86 -10.17 6.12
N ARG A 9 -1.10 -10.75 7.05
CA ARG A 9 -1.53 -11.88 7.89
C ARG A 9 -1.07 -11.65 9.32
N GLY A 10 -1.90 -12.04 10.29
CA GLY A 10 -1.51 -12.16 11.69
C GLY A 10 -2.33 -13.22 12.41
N ILE A 11 -1.86 -13.67 13.57
CA ILE A 11 -2.58 -14.59 14.45
C ILE A 11 -3.11 -13.81 15.65
N ASP A 12 -4.41 -13.82 15.87
CA ASP A 12 -5.02 -13.13 17.00
C ASP A 12 -4.88 -13.90 18.33
N ILE A 13 -5.39 -13.31 19.40
CA ILE A 13 -5.32 -13.87 20.76
C ILE A 13 -6.10 -15.19 20.94
N TYR A 14 -6.93 -15.58 19.97
CA TYR A 14 -7.71 -16.82 19.95
C TYR A 14 -7.11 -17.85 18.98
N ASP A 15 -5.85 -17.65 18.57
CA ASP A 15 -5.13 -18.48 17.60
C ASP A 15 -5.84 -18.56 16.23
N GLN A 16 -6.60 -17.52 15.86
CA GLN A 16 -7.24 -17.42 14.55
C GLN A 16 -6.38 -16.60 13.58
N ASN A 17 -6.26 -17.08 12.35
CA ASN A 17 -5.68 -16.28 11.26
C ASN A 17 -6.59 -15.08 10.96
N ARG A 18 -6.02 -13.88 11.02
CA ARG A 18 -6.60 -12.64 10.49
C ARG A 18 -5.80 -12.25 9.26
N VAL A 19 -6.52 -11.87 8.21
CA VAL A 19 -5.90 -11.60 6.92
C VAL A 19 -6.52 -10.37 6.28
N TYR A 20 -5.70 -9.70 5.48
CA TYR A 20 -6.11 -8.70 4.51
C TYR A 20 -5.48 -9.11 3.18
N ALA A 21 -6.31 -9.43 2.20
CA ALA A 21 -5.89 -10.10 0.98
C ALA A 21 -6.55 -9.50 -0.26
N ALA A 22 -6.30 -8.21 -0.49
CA ALA A 22 -6.85 -7.52 -1.65
C ALA A 22 -6.32 -8.12 -2.96
N ASN A 23 -7.18 -8.20 -3.97
CA ASN A 23 -6.81 -8.67 -5.31
C ASN A 23 -7.75 -8.02 -6.34
N TYR A 24 -7.47 -8.23 -7.64
CA TYR A 24 -8.25 -7.67 -8.75
C TYR A 24 -9.77 -7.85 -8.65
N TRP A 25 -10.22 -8.96 -8.08
CA TRP A 25 -11.63 -9.32 -8.05
C TRP A 25 -12.30 -9.08 -6.70
N ASN A 26 -11.51 -8.84 -5.64
CA ASN A 26 -12.01 -8.67 -4.29
C ASN A 26 -11.27 -7.53 -3.56
N ILE A 27 -11.55 -6.31 -4.02
CA ILE A 27 -11.16 -5.04 -3.35
C ILE A 27 -12.19 -4.57 -2.32
N SER A 28 -13.21 -5.40 -2.04
CA SER A 28 -14.39 -4.99 -1.25
C SER A 28 -14.12 -4.66 0.23
N ASP A 29 -12.91 -4.97 0.70
CA ASP A 29 -12.44 -4.71 2.07
C ASP A 29 -11.43 -3.55 2.17
N GLN A 30 -11.29 -2.73 1.12
CA GLN A 30 -10.43 -1.54 1.11
C GLN A 30 -11.26 -0.26 1.13
N PHE A 31 -11.00 0.61 2.10
CA PHE A 31 -11.62 1.92 2.23
C PHE A 31 -10.56 3.00 2.16
N VAL A 32 -10.92 4.13 1.55
CA VAL A 32 -10.02 5.28 1.47
C VAL A 32 -10.05 6.05 2.79
N GLY A 33 -8.94 6.62 3.23
CA GLY A 33 -8.88 7.42 4.45
C GLY A 33 -8.62 6.60 5.72
N PRO A 34 -8.56 7.28 6.88
CA PRO A 34 -8.28 6.64 8.16
C PRO A 34 -9.49 5.82 8.64
N SER A 35 -9.23 4.82 9.49
CA SER A 35 -10.29 4.09 10.18
C SER A 35 -10.94 4.99 11.24
N HIS A 36 -12.23 4.78 11.47
CA HIS A 36 -13.03 5.54 12.42
C HIS A 36 -13.95 4.60 13.20
N ASN A 37 -14.31 4.94 14.44
CA ASN A 37 -15.09 4.05 15.32
C ASN A 37 -16.52 4.54 15.62
N GLN A 38 -16.97 5.56 14.90
CA GLN A 38 -18.33 6.06 14.99
C GLN A 38 -19.22 5.44 13.91
N PHE A 39 -20.46 5.12 14.31
CA PHE A 39 -21.50 4.75 13.35
C PHE A 39 -21.97 6.03 12.63
N LEU A 40 -21.73 6.08 11.33
CA LEU A 40 -22.16 7.17 10.46
C LEU A 40 -23.35 6.71 9.62
N ASP A 41 -24.31 7.61 9.39
CA ASP A 41 -25.30 7.36 8.34
C ASP A 41 -24.63 7.37 6.95
N PRO A 42 -25.24 6.77 5.91
CA PRO A 42 -24.60 6.64 4.60
C PRO A 42 -24.18 7.96 3.94
N GLU A 43 -24.86 9.07 4.21
CA GLU A 43 -24.51 10.38 3.66
C GLU A 43 -23.28 10.94 4.37
N SER A 44 -23.27 10.88 5.71
CA SER A 44 -22.13 11.28 6.54
C SER A 44 -20.87 10.43 6.26
N GLU A 45 -21.04 9.12 6.03
CA GLU A 45 -19.97 8.20 5.68
C GLU A 45 -19.37 8.53 4.29
N ALA A 46 -20.24 8.75 3.29
CA ALA A 46 -19.79 9.15 1.96
C ALA A 46 -19.06 10.52 1.99
N ALA A 47 -19.54 11.47 2.80
CA ALA A 47 -18.90 12.75 3.00
C ALA A 47 -17.52 12.58 3.67
N PHE A 48 -17.42 11.74 4.70
CA PHE A 48 -16.15 11.42 5.37
C PHE A 48 -15.13 10.85 4.38
N TYR A 49 -15.47 9.81 3.63
CA TYR A 49 -14.56 9.22 2.66
C TYR A 49 -14.18 10.18 1.53
N SER A 50 -15.08 11.08 1.12
CA SER A 50 -14.77 12.10 0.11
C SER A 50 -13.66 13.07 0.54
N LEU A 51 -13.48 13.32 1.84
CA LEU A 51 -12.39 14.15 2.37
C LEU A 51 -11.02 13.53 2.11
N TYR A 52 -10.94 12.19 2.09
CA TYR A 52 -9.70 11.44 1.96
C TYR A 52 -9.54 10.79 0.58
N ASN A 53 -10.56 10.82 -0.27
CA ASN A 53 -10.51 10.30 -1.64
C ASN A 53 -9.68 11.18 -2.59
N LYS A 54 -8.41 11.36 -2.22
CA LYS A 54 -7.40 12.13 -2.94
C LYS A 54 -6.01 11.68 -2.50
N ASN A 55 -5.02 12.15 -3.24
CA ASN A 55 -3.61 11.97 -2.95
C ASN A 55 -3.01 13.34 -2.57
N TRP A 56 -2.19 13.37 -1.52
CA TRP A 56 -1.51 14.60 -1.10
C TRP A 56 -0.11 14.63 -1.68
N TYR A 57 0.07 15.43 -2.75
CA TYR A 57 1.34 15.59 -3.42
C TYR A 57 2.07 16.84 -2.93
N ILE A 58 3.36 16.71 -2.63
CA ILE A 58 4.19 17.86 -2.23
C ILE A 58 5.66 17.68 -2.64
N HIS A 59 6.29 18.78 -3.02
CA HIS A 59 7.73 18.87 -3.23
C HIS A 59 8.46 19.37 -1.98
N ARG A 60 9.66 18.84 -1.74
CA ARG A 60 10.58 19.32 -0.69
C ARG A 60 10.86 20.82 -0.85
N ALA A 61 11.07 21.29 -2.07
CA ALA A 61 11.29 22.72 -2.35
C ALA A 61 10.11 23.61 -1.91
N THR A 62 8.87 23.11 -1.93
CA THR A 62 7.70 23.83 -1.41
C THR A 62 7.77 23.98 0.11
N ILE A 63 8.19 22.92 0.80
CA ILE A 63 8.40 22.92 2.25
C ILE A 63 9.54 23.87 2.62
N ASP A 64 10.68 23.78 1.94
CA ASP A 64 11.85 24.63 2.19
C ASP A 64 11.50 26.11 2.00
N SER A 65 10.81 26.44 0.91
CA SER A 65 10.35 27.82 0.68
C SER A 65 9.38 28.30 1.75
N PHE A 66 8.51 27.45 2.28
CA PHE A 66 7.62 27.81 3.39
C PHE A 66 8.41 28.07 4.67
N ILE A 67 9.37 27.21 4.99
CA ILE A 67 10.24 27.38 6.15
C ILE A 67 10.98 28.73 6.07
N GLU A 68 11.49 29.11 4.91
CA GLU A 68 12.24 30.36 4.77
C GLU A 68 11.34 31.61 4.83
N ARG A 69 10.14 31.53 4.25
CA ARG A 69 9.36 32.72 3.88
C ARG A 69 8.07 32.94 4.67
N ARG A 70 7.65 31.99 5.51
CA ARG A 70 6.39 32.08 6.30
C ARG A 70 6.27 33.32 7.19
N GLY A 71 7.38 34.00 7.50
CA GLY A 71 7.39 35.24 8.27
C GLY A 71 7.24 36.53 7.44
N GLU A 72 7.21 36.45 6.11
CA GLU A 72 7.03 37.64 5.25
C GLU A 72 5.56 38.14 5.34
N PRO A 73 5.30 39.45 5.42
CA PRO A 73 3.95 40.00 5.63
C PRO A 73 2.88 39.60 4.60
N ASP A 74 3.29 39.31 3.37
CA ASP A 74 2.40 38.97 2.25
C ASP A 74 2.60 37.52 1.78
N TYR A 75 3.23 36.67 2.59
CA TYR A 75 3.43 35.27 2.23
C TYR A 75 2.12 34.50 2.23
N VAL A 76 1.85 33.79 1.14
CA VAL A 76 0.68 32.91 1.01
C VAL A 76 1.14 31.48 1.17
N ILE A 77 0.61 30.78 2.19
CA ILE A 77 0.90 29.37 2.44
C ILE A 77 0.46 28.53 1.22
N PRO A 78 1.37 27.73 0.62
CA PRO A 78 1.02 26.87 -0.50
C PRO A 78 -0.07 25.84 -0.15
N GLU A 79 -0.94 25.55 -1.12
CA GLU A 79 -2.06 24.59 -0.96
C GLU A 79 -1.63 23.22 -0.41
N PRO A 80 -0.52 22.59 -0.87
CA PRO A 80 -0.09 21.30 -0.34
C PRO A 80 0.28 21.30 1.14
N ILE A 81 0.72 22.46 1.66
CA ILE A 81 1.02 22.65 3.09
C ILE A 81 -0.28 22.94 3.83
N LEU A 82 -1.11 23.83 3.29
CA LEU A 82 -2.39 24.18 3.92
C LEU A 82 -3.31 22.97 4.12
N ASN A 83 -3.35 22.06 3.15
CA ASN A 83 -4.28 20.93 3.11
C ASN A 83 -3.64 19.57 3.43
N TRP A 84 -2.42 19.56 3.97
CA TRP A 84 -1.77 18.32 4.41
C TRP A 84 -2.61 17.63 5.50
N PRO A 85 -2.82 16.30 5.45
CA PRO A 85 -3.74 15.62 6.35
C PRO A 85 -3.01 15.24 7.64
N GLY A 86 -2.39 16.21 8.32
CA GLY A 86 -1.64 15.97 9.55
C GLY A 86 -2.54 15.56 10.72
N ASN A 87 -3.74 16.14 10.78
CA ASN A 87 -4.73 15.90 11.83
C ASN A 87 -5.82 14.94 11.36
N GLY A 88 -6.27 14.08 12.27
CA GLY A 88 -7.58 13.42 12.14
C GLY A 88 -8.67 14.19 12.88
N ASN A 89 -9.83 13.56 12.95
CA ASN A 89 -10.98 13.98 13.73
C ASN A 89 -11.30 12.97 14.86
N PRO A 90 -10.88 13.25 16.10
CA PRO A 90 -11.16 12.38 17.26
C PRO A 90 -12.66 12.28 17.60
N GLU A 91 -13.48 13.27 17.24
CA GLU A 91 -14.94 13.20 17.46
C GLU A 91 -15.59 12.13 16.59
N LEU A 92 -14.97 11.83 15.43
CA LEU A 92 -15.35 10.71 14.57
C LEU A 92 -14.61 9.42 14.92
N GLY A 93 -13.72 9.43 15.93
CA GLY A 93 -12.99 8.25 16.35
C GLY A 93 -11.77 7.89 15.50
N THR A 94 -11.34 8.80 14.62
CA THR A 94 -10.05 8.66 13.93
C THR A 94 -8.90 9.04 14.87
N ALA A 95 -7.66 8.64 14.53
CA ALA A 95 -6.50 9.05 15.30
C ALA A 95 -6.26 10.57 15.22
N GLU A 96 -5.81 11.17 16.32
CA GLU A 96 -5.48 12.61 16.39
C GLU A 96 -4.45 13.00 15.32
N ARG A 97 -3.45 12.15 15.12
CA ARG A 97 -2.38 12.35 14.16
C ARG A 97 -2.46 11.32 13.05
N LEU A 98 -2.55 11.81 11.81
CA LEU A 98 -2.62 11.00 10.60
C LEU A 98 -1.29 11.06 9.85
N ALA A 99 -1.05 12.10 9.05
CA ALA A 99 0.20 12.25 8.33
C ALA A 99 1.34 12.78 9.21
N PRO A 100 2.60 12.46 8.89
CA PRO A 100 3.76 13.00 9.58
C PRO A 100 3.95 14.50 9.29
N PHE A 101 4.30 15.27 10.32
CA PHE A 101 4.56 16.71 10.22
C PHE A 101 5.57 17.18 11.28
N ALA A 102 6.20 18.33 11.05
CA ALA A 102 7.01 19.01 12.04
C ALA A 102 6.10 19.94 12.82
N ASP A 103 5.99 19.69 14.14
CA ASP A 103 5.22 20.51 15.08
C ASP A 103 6.13 21.62 15.60
N ALA A 104 5.95 22.83 15.07
CA ALA A 104 6.83 23.97 15.32
C ALA A 104 6.53 24.65 16.66
N ASN A 105 5.28 24.61 17.12
CA ASN A 105 4.83 25.27 18.35
C ASN A 105 4.74 24.29 19.54
N GLY A 106 4.78 22.98 19.30
CA GLY A 106 4.78 21.91 20.30
C GLY A 106 3.40 21.58 20.87
N ASP A 107 2.31 21.91 20.17
CA ASP A 107 0.94 21.69 20.66
C ASP A 107 0.35 20.32 20.26
N GLY A 108 1.04 19.58 19.38
CA GLY A 108 0.64 18.25 18.91
C GLY A 108 -0.35 18.24 17.74
N TYR A 109 -0.78 19.38 17.23
CA TYR A 109 -1.75 19.51 16.13
C TYR A 109 -1.14 20.21 14.94
N TYR A 110 -1.40 19.68 13.74
CA TYR A 110 -0.92 20.31 12.52
C TYR A 110 -1.63 21.65 12.26
N ASP A 111 -0.89 22.75 12.41
CA ASP A 111 -1.33 24.09 12.05
C ASP A 111 -0.23 24.84 11.24
N PRO A 112 -0.39 24.96 9.92
CA PRO A 112 0.52 25.73 9.08
C PRO A 112 0.69 27.20 9.49
N TYR A 113 -0.33 27.82 10.12
CA TYR A 113 -0.23 29.21 10.57
C TYR A 113 0.65 29.34 11.83
N SER A 114 0.78 28.27 12.60
CA SER A 114 1.72 28.15 13.71
C SER A 114 3.14 27.75 13.27
N GLY A 115 3.33 27.52 11.97
CA GLY A 115 4.63 27.23 11.37
C GLY A 115 4.90 25.75 11.13
N ASP A 116 3.89 24.90 11.29
CA ASP A 116 4.01 23.47 11.02
C ASP A 116 4.13 23.17 9.53
N TYR A 117 4.78 22.07 9.20
CA TYR A 117 4.95 21.65 7.82
C TYR A 117 5.05 20.14 7.65
N PRO A 118 4.72 19.59 6.47
CA PRO A 118 4.81 18.16 6.20
C PRO A 118 6.20 17.59 6.40
N LEU A 119 6.31 16.40 6.97
CA LEU A 119 7.56 15.63 6.99
C LEU A 119 7.51 14.56 5.90
N ILE A 120 8.29 14.74 4.84
CA ILE A 120 8.32 13.82 3.70
C ILE A 120 9.69 13.17 3.50
N LYS A 121 9.68 12.02 2.84
CA LYS A 121 10.86 11.36 2.26
C LYS A 121 11.00 11.80 0.79
N GLY A 122 12.21 11.72 0.23
CA GLY A 122 12.46 12.12 -1.16
C GLY A 122 12.40 13.62 -1.40
N ASP A 123 12.48 14.02 -2.66
CA ASP A 123 12.34 15.42 -3.11
C ASP A 123 10.93 15.74 -3.59
N ALA A 124 10.15 14.71 -3.91
CA ALA A 124 8.72 14.76 -4.11
C ALA A 124 8.07 13.54 -3.45
N ALA A 125 6.90 13.75 -2.84
CA ALA A 125 6.14 12.68 -2.20
C ALA A 125 4.65 12.78 -2.49
N ILE A 126 4.01 11.62 -2.59
CA ILE A 126 2.57 11.44 -2.52
C ILE A 126 2.27 10.69 -1.22
N PHE A 127 1.34 11.22 -0.44
CA PHE A 127 0.80 10.52 0.72
C PHE A 127 -0.61 10.00 0.43
N GLN A 128 -0.93 8.84 0.97
CA GLN A 128 -2.24 8.20 0.90
C GLN A 128 -2.53 7.49 2.22
N ILE A 129 -3.81 7.50 2.62
CA ILE A 129 -4.32 6.72 3.75
C ILE A 129 -5.37 5.75 3.20
N MET A 130 -5.26 4.48 3.58
CA MET A 130 -6.27 3.46 3.34
C MET A 130 -6.53 2.70 4.63
N ASN A 131 -7.69 2.06 4.74
CA ASN A 131 -7.99 1.17 5.84
C ASN A 131 -8.79 -0.05 5.38
N ALA A 132 -8.86 -1.04 6.25
CA ALA A 132 -9.74 -2.20 6.15
C ALA A 132 -10.55 -2.31 7.44
N ASP A 133 -11.56 -1.45 7.57
CA ASP A 133 -12.34 -1.28 8.80
C ASP A 133 -13.12 -2.52 9.20
N ILE A 134 -13.26 -2.73 10.51
CA ILE A 134 -13.88 -3.89 11.16
C ILE A 134 -15.41 -3.88 11.07
N ASP A 135 -16.03 -2.74 10.76
CA ASP A 135 -17.45 -2.48 11.04
C ASP A 135 -18.47 -2.77 9.92
N SER A 136 -18.10 -3.47 8.84
CA SER A 136 -19.11 -3.98 7.89
C SER A 136 -19.54 -5.41 8.24
N GLU A 137 -20.85 -5.66 8.25
CA GLU A 137 -21.55 -6.91 8.61
C GLU A 137 -21.25 -8.15 7.71
N SER A 138 -20.08 -8.28 7.08
CA SER A 138 -19.70 -9.51 6.38
C SER A 138 -19.18 -10.56 7.38
N ASP A 139 -20.14 -11.22 8.00
CA ASP A 139 -20.04 -12.08 9.20
C ASP A 139 -19.13 -13.33 9.09
N TYR A 140 -18.49 -13.60 7.95
CA TYR A 140 -17.87 -14.91 7.77
C TYR A 140 -16.40 -14.98 8.23
N TYR A 141 -15.59 -13.92 8.13
CA TYR A 141 -14.20 -13.91 8.64
C TYR A 141 -13.75 -12.47 8.95
N ARG A 142 -13.68 -12.13 10.25
CA ARG A 142 -13.47 -10.75 10.75
C ARG A 142 -12.24 -10.10 10.12
N ARG A 143 -12.45 -8.95 9.49
CA ARG A 143 -11.42 -8.08 8.92
C ARG A 143 -10.33 -7.77 9.94
N MET A 144 -9.11 -7.57 9.43
CA MET A 144 -7.92 -7.41 10.27
C MET A 144 -7.90 -6.09 11.06
N GLY A 145 -8.78 -5.13 10.76
CA GLY A 145 -8.84 -3.85 11.47
C GLY A 145 -7.51 -3.11 11.36
N ILE A 146 -7.07 -2.90 10.13
CA ILE A 146 -5.78 -2.27 9.84
C ILE A 146 -5.99 -0.95 9.11
N GLU A 147 -5.08 -0.02 9.35
CA GLU A 147 -4.95 1.23 8.62
C GLU A 147 -3.54 1.28 8.05
N MET A 148 -3.40 1.75 6.81
CA MET A 148 -2.13 1.81 6.11
C MET A 148 -1.91 3.24 5.62
N HIS A 149 -0.78 3.81 6.01
CA HIS A 149 -0.32 5.11 5.53
C HIS A 149 0.81 4.87 4.55
N SER A 150 0.58 5.19 3.28
CA SER A 150 1.52 4.98 2.20
C SER A 150 2.12 6.31 1.78
N MET A 151 3.45 6.43 1.87
CA MET A 151 4.21 7.53 1.29
C MET A 151 4.98 7.00 0.09
N PHE A 152 4.57 7.40 -1.11
CA PHE A 152 5.31 7.21 -2.34
C PHE A 152 6.25 8.39 -2.50
N TYR A 153 7.50 8.16 -2.83
CA TYR A 153 8.47 9.24 -2.97
C TYR A 153 9.56 8.92 -3.98
N ALA A 154 10.11 9.96 -4.57
CA ALA A 154 11.23 9.89 -5.50
C ALA A 154 12.28 10.94 -5.15
N TYR A 155 13.51 10.72 -5.60
CA TYR A 155 14.59 11.68 -5.51
C TYR A 155 14.83 12.28 -6.89
N GLU A 156 15.15 13.57 -6.93
CA GLU A 156 15.62 14.19 -8.16
C GLU A 156 16.99 13.59 -8.51
N ALA A 157 17.06 12.95 -9.67
CA ALA A 157 18.24 12.22 -10.11
C ALA A 157 18.35 12.22 -11.63
N ASP A 158 19.54 11.93 -12.14
CA ASP A 158 19.76 11.74 -13.57
C ASP A 158 19.00 10.49 -14.08
N ASP A 159 18.37 10.59 -15.24
CA ASP A 159 17.53 9.53 -15.83
C ASP A 159 18.31 8.22 -16.10
N GLN A 160 19.64 8.28 -16.22
CA GLN A 160 20.46 7.08 -16.39
C GLN A 160 20.91 6.45 -15.07
N SER A 161 20.62 7.11 -13.94
CA SER A 161 20.92 6.58 -12.62
C SER A 161 19.88 5.57 -12.17
N VAL A 162 20.28 4.70 -11.24
CA VAL A 162 19.33 3.77 -10.59
C VAL A 162 18.21 4.55 -9.89
N LEU A 163 18.53 5.68 -9.24
CA LEU A 163 17.54 6.50 -8.54
C LEU A 163 16.53 7.15 -9.49
N GLY A 164 16.96 7.57 -10.68
CA GLY A 164 16.09 8.15 -11.70
C GLY A 164 15.04 7.17 -12.24
N ASN A 165 15.28 5.86 -12.08
CA ASN A 165 14.37 4.79 -12.49
C ASN A 165 13.66 4.11 -11.30
N CYS A 166 13.70 4.71 -10.11
CA CYS A 166 13.11 4.14 -8.89
C CYS A 166 12.03 5.06 -8.29
N ILE A 167 10.90 4.46 -7.94
CA ILE A 167 9.94 5.04 -7.00
C ILE A 167 10.01 4.23 -5.72
N PHE A 168 10.09 4.92 -4.59
CA PHE A 168 10.12 4.29 -3.28
C PHE A 168 8.74 4.35 -2.65
N VAL A 169 8.39 3.30 -1.92
CA VAL A 169 7.14 3.26 -1.14
C VAL A 169 7.47 2.94 0.30
N HIS A 170 7.04 3.82 1.21
CA HIS A 170 7.11 3.59 2.64
C HIS A 170 5.70 3.41 3.17
N ASN A 171 5.39 2.21 3.67
CA ASN A 171 4.13 1.91 4.31
C ASN A 171 4.30 1.88 5.83
N THR A 172 3.49 2.65 6.54
CA THR A 172 3.24 2.46 7.97
C THR A 172 1.94 1.69 8.11
N ILE A 173 1.99 0.50 8.70
CA ILE A 173 0.82 -0.35 8.93
C ILE A 173 0.46 -0.23 10.41
N ILE A 174 -0.78 0.17 10.68
CA ILE A 174 -1.28 0.48 12.00
C ILE A 174 -2.39 -0.52 12.32
N ASN A 175 -2.23 -1.23 13.43
CA ASN A 175 -3.29 -2.07 13.97
C ASN A 175 -4.32 -1.18 14.67
N ARG A 176 -5.52 -1.08 14.09
CA ARG A 176 -6.69 -0.39 14.65
C ARG A 176 -7.68 -1.36 15.31
N SER A 177 -7.37 -2.66 15.31
CA SER A 177 -8.21 -3.69 15.91
C SER A 177 -8.06 -3.77 17.42
N TRP A 178 -8.95 -4.54 18.05
CA TRP A 178 -8.92 -4.88 19.47
C TRP A 178 -7.94 -6.01 19.82
N PHE A 179 -7.25 -6.59 18.83
CA PHE A 179 -6.39 -7.75 19.01
C PHE A 179 -4.95 -7.43 18.69
N ASP A 180 -4.04 -7.85 19.56
CA ASP A 180 -2.63 -7.93 19.19
C ASP A 180 -2.41 -9.10 18.24
N TYR A 181 -1.72 -8.84 17.13
CA TYR A 181 -1.39 -9.86 16.14
C TYR A 181 0.01 -10.41 16.35
N LYS A 182 0.09 -11.71 16.61
CA LYS A 182 1.35 -12.49 16.59
C LYS A 182 1.68 -12.89 15.16
N GLU A 183 2.95 -13.15 14.90
CA GLU A 183 3.44 -13.63 13.59
C GLU A 183 2.92 -12.76 12.43
N PHE A 184 2.96 -11.44 12.60
CA PHE A 184 2.50 -10.51 11.59
C PHE A 184 3.41 -10.58 10.35
N GLN A 185 2.81 -10.79 9.19
CA GLN A 185 3.50 -10.92 7.90
C GLN A 185 2.92 -9.95 6.88
N THR A 186 3.78 -9.41 6.04
CA THR A 186 3.43 -8.52 4.93
C THR A 186 3.86 -9.14 3.60
N GLY A 187 3.07 -8.93 2.55
CA GLY A 187 3.34 -9.45 1.22
C GLY A 187 2.72 -8.55 0.15
N LEU A 188 3.06 -8.87 -1.09
CA LEU A 188 2.49 -8.25 -2.27
C LEU A 188 1.94 -9.35 -3.18
N TYR A 189 0.73 -9.16 -3.66
CA TYR A 189 0.18 -9.87 -4.80
C TYR A 189 0.30 -8.98 -6.02
N ILE A 190 1.05 -9.43 -7.01
CA ILE A 190 1.45 -8.62 -8.14
C ILE A 190 1.02 -9.34 -9.41
N ASP A 191 0.45 -8.60 -10.34
CA ASP A 191 0.32 -9.03 -11.71
C ASP A 191 0.91 -7.93 -12.60
N PHE A 192 1.94 -8.33 -13.34
CA PHE A 192 2.89 -7.41 -13.93
C PHE A 192 2.43 -6.90 -15.30
N GLU A 193 1.84 -7.75 -16.16
CA GLU A 193 1.45 -7.40 -17.54
C GLU A 193 2.36 -6.33 -18.20
N LEU A 194 3.64 -6.64 -18.33
CA LEU A 194 4.67 -5.74 -18.83
C LEU A 194 4.62 -5.72 -20.35
N GLY A 195 4.37 -4.55 -20.95
CA GLY A 195 4.35 -4.42 -22.41
C GLY A 195 3.39 -5.41 -23.08
N ALA A 196 3.90 -6.18 -24.04
CA ALA A 196 3.19 -7.29 -24.65
C ALA A 196 3.23 -8.55 -23.76
N TYR A 197 2.48 -8.53 -22.66
CA TYR A 197 2.44 -9.52 -21.57
C TYR A 197 2.50 -11.04 -21.90
N ILE A 198 2.29 -11.46 -23.15
CA ILE A 198 2.25 -12.87 -23.58
C ILE A 198 3.63 -13.53 -23.47
N ASP A 199 4.71 -12.77 -23.64
CA ASP A 199 6.09 -13.28 -23.53
C ASP A 199 6.80 -12.81 -22.26
N ASP A 200 6.06 -12.35 -21.25
CA ASP A 200 6.64 -11.99 -19.96
C ASP A 200 7.17 -13.20 -19.19
N PHE A 201 8.38 -13.06 -18.67
CA PHE A 201 8.96 -13.96 -17.69
C PHE A 201 9.05 -13.26 -16.34
N THR A 202 8.66 -13.98 -15.29
CA THR A 202 8.76 -13.50 -13.91
C THR A 202 9.80 -14.31 -13.14
N GLY A 203 10.45 -13.65 -12.19
CA GLY A 203 11.52 -14.24 -11.41
C GLY A 203 11.68 -13.59 -10.04
N CYS A 204 12.50 -14.22 -9.22
CA CYS A 204 12.80 -13.80 -7.87
C CYS A 204 14.29 -13.99 -7.57
N ASP A 205 14.91 -12.95 -7.04
CA ASP A 205 16.23 -13.00 -6.42
C ASP A 205 16.07 -12.82 -4.91
N SER A 206 16.20 -13.93 -4.16
CA SER A 206 16.06 -13.94 -2.71
C SER A 206 17.22 -13.26 -1.99
N ALA A 207 18.41 -13.18 -2.60
CA ALA A 207 19.55 -12.50 -2.00
C ALA A 207 19.36 -10.98 -2.05
N LEU A 208 18.70 -10.47 -3.09
CA LEU A 208 18.35 -9.05 -3.23
C LEU A 208 16.98 -8.69 -2.65
N SER A 209 16.19 -9.69 -2.23
CA SER A 209 14.77 -9.50 -1.87
C SER A 209 13.97 -8.83 -2.99
N LEU A 210 14.21 -9.26 -4.23
CA LEU A 210 13.68 -8.68 -5.45
C LEU A 210 12.75 -9.68 -6.15
N THR A 211 11.57 -9.23 -6.53
CA THR A 211 10.71 -9.90 -7.51
C THR A 211 10.71 -9.05 -8.77
N TYR A 212 10.84 -9.69 -9.93
CA TYR A 212 11.01 -8.97 -11.20
C TYR A 212 10.26 -9.64 -12.36
N VAL A 213 9.98 -8.84 -13.37
CA VAL A 213 9.40 -9.23 -14.67
C VAL A 213 10.29 -8.67 -15.78
N TYR A 214 10.41 -9.42 -16.87
CA TYR A 214 11.17 -9.00 -18.04
C TYR A 214 10.61 -9.65 -19.30
N ASN A 215 10.78 -8.96 -20.42
CA ASN A 215 10.40 -9.45 -21.73
C ASN A 215 11.18 -10.72 -22.13
N GLY A 216 10.49 -11.66 -22.77
CA GLY A 216 11.03 -12.98 -23.08
C GLY A 216 11.88 -13.05 -24.34
N ASP A 217 11.73 -12.08 -25.25
CA ASP A 217 12.42 -12.05 -26.53
C ASP A 217 13.19 -10.73 -26.77
N SER A 218 13.71 -10.56 -27.99
CA SER A 218 14.49 -9.38 -28.39
C SER A 218 13.64 -8.23 -28.95
N ILE A 219 12.32 -8.38 -29.02
CA ILE A 219 11.37 -7.36 -29.51
C ILE A 219 10.07 -7.56 -28.73
N ASP A 220 9.79 -6.70 -27.75
CA ASP A 220 8.57 -6.73 -26.96
C ASP A 220 7.34 -6.45 -27.84
N GLY A 221 6.80 -7.55 -28.39
CA GLY A 221 5.67 -7.64 -29.30
C GLY A 221 5.77 -6.89 -30.64
N PRO A 222 5.00 -7.31 -31.65
CA PRO A 222 4.42 -6.41 -32.66
C PRO A 222 3.09 -5.80 -32.19
N ASP A 223 2.72 -6.00 -30.92
CA ASP A 223 1.48 -5.51 -30.30
C ASP A 223 1.53 -3.98 -30.09
N PRO A 224 0.41 -3.23 -30.24
CA PRO A 224 0.37 -1.79 -29.95
C PRO A 224 0.76 -1.40 -28.53
N LEU A 225 0.72 -2.34 -27.57
CA LEU A 225 1.08 -2.14 -26.17
C LEU A 225 2.52 -2.57 -25.84
N GLY A 226 3.22 -3.20 -26.79
CA GLY A 226 4.62 -3.60 -26.65
C GLY A 226 5.59 -2.42 -26.77
N TYR A 227 6.75 -2.53 -26.11
CA TYR A 227 7.80 -1.51 -26.14
C TYR A 227 8.78 -1.68 -27.33
N GLY A 228 8.59 -2.68 -28.19
CA GLY A 228 9.39 -2.87 -29.40
C GLY A 228 10.85 -3.21 -29.09
N ASP A 229 11.79 -2.45 -29.65
CA ASP A 229 13.24 -2.65 -29.43
C ASP A 229 13.75 -2.05 -28.10
N MET A 230 12.91 -1.31 -27.37
CA MET A 230 13.19 -0.83 -26.01
C MET A 230 12.75 -1.85 -24.97
N ILE A 231 13.49 -2.96 -24.88
CA ILE A 231 13.12 -4.13 -24.08
C ILE A 231 12.91 -3.78 -22.60
N PRO A 232 11.68 -3.90 -22.07
CA PRO A 232 11.36 -3.45 -20.72
C PRO A 232 11.74 -4.52 -19.69
N ALA A 233 12.05 -4.04 -18.49
CA ALA A 233 12.13 -4.85 -17.28
C ALA A 233 11.63 -4.01 -16.10
N PHE A 234 11.01 -4.67 -15.13
CA PHE A 234 10.49 -4.02 -13.93
C PHE A 234 10.71 -4.91 -12.71
N GLY A 235 10.90 -4.31 -11.54
CA GLY A 235 11.09 -5.07 -10.32
C GLY A 235 10.67 -4.33 -9.07
N ILE A 236 10.32 -5.10 -8.04
CA ILE A 236 9.95 -4.61 -6.72
C ILE A 236 10.92 -5.22 -5.71
N GLN A 237 11.65 -4.35 -5.02
CA GLN A 237 12.62 -4.74 -4.01
C GLN A 237 12.13 -4.39 -2.60
N GLN A 238 12.18 -5.36 -1.69
CA GLN A 238 11.94 -5.10 -0.27
C GLN A 238 13.20 -4.52 0.38
N LEU A 239 13.11 -3.28 0.88
CA LEU A 239 14.25 -2.55 1.45
C LEU A 239 14.31 -2.58 2.98
N SER A 240 13.17 -2.78 3.65
CA SER A 240 13.10 -2.71 5.12
C SER A 240 13.34 -4.05 5.81
N HIS A 241 13.00 -5.15 5.15
CA HIS A 241 13.09 -6.52 5.68
C HIS A 241 13.42 -7.49 4.54
N PRO A 242 14.08 -8.62 4.85
CA PRO A 242 14.33 -9.65 3.86
C PRO A 242 13.04 -10.32 3.41
N MET A 243 12.96 -10.67 2.13
CA MET A 243 11.86 -11.46 1.58
C MET A 243 11.94 -12.91 2.09
N TYR A 244 10.86 -13.37 2.71
CA TYR A 244 10.78 -14.74 3.26
C TYR A 244 10.41 -15.80 2.21
N ALA A 245 9.47 -15.48 1.34
CA ALA A 245 8.97 -16.37 0.30
C ALA A 245 8.58 -15.58 -0.94
N CYS A 246 8.71 -16.21 -2.10
CA CYS A 246 8.18 -15.75 -3.37
C CYS A 246 7.56 -16.96 -4.09
N GLY A 247 6.44 -16.76 -4.76
CA GLY A 247 5.78 -17.80 -5.53
C GLY A 247 5.12 -17.21 -6.76
N PHE A 248 5.05 -18.02 -7.81
CA PHE A 248 4.51 -17.66 -9.11
C PHE A 248 3.38 -18.61 -9.46
N ASN A 249 2.32 -18.10 -10.07
CA ASN A 249 1.21 -18.91 -10.54
C ASN A 249 0.88 -18.52 -11.99
N SER A 250 0.74 -19.53 -12.84
CA SER A 250 0.43 -19.38 -14.27
C SER A 250 -1.02 -19.71 -14.62
N ILE A 251 -1.87 -19.99 -13.62
CA ILE A 251 -3.27 -20.40 -13.81
C ILE A 251 -4.19 -19.22 -13.48
N ASP A 252 -5.19 -19.01 -14.33
CA ASP A 252 -6.33 -18.13 -14.09
C ASP A 252 -6.84 -18.28 -12.64
N VAL A 253 -6.97 -17.13 -11.98
CA VAL A 253 -7.11 -16.83 -10.55
C VAL A 253 -8.32 -17.45 -9.81
N ASN A 254 -8.92 -18.52 -10.34
CA ASN A 254 -10.01 -19.25 -9.70
C ASN A 254 -9.66 -19.81 -8.29
N PHE A 255 -8.38 -19.82 -7.92
CA PHE A 255 -7.87 -20.39 -6.66
C PHE A 255 -8.07 -19.52 -5.41
N PHE A 256 -8.11 -18.18 -5.56
CA PHE A 256 -8.28 -17.26 -4.42
C PHE A 256 -9.72 -16.80 -4.20
N TYR A 257 -10.68 -17.27 -5.01
CA TYR A 257 -12.09 -16.94 -4.79
C TYR A 257 -12.60 -17.59 -3.51
N GLY A 258 -12.91 -16.76 -2.52
CA GLY A 258 -13.61 -17.17 -1.29
C GLY A 258 -12.79 -17.99 -0.30
N TYR A 259 -11.54 -18.35 -0.61
CA TYR A 259 -10.69 -19.15 0.28
C TYR A 259 -9.44 -18.37 0.72
N TYR A 260 -9.51 -17.80 1.92
CA TYR A 260 -8.40 -17.12 2.61
C TYR A 260 -7.32 -18.09 3.17
N TYR A 261 -7.62 -19.39 3.24
CA TYR A 261 -6.64 -20.42 3.65
C TYR A 261 -5.44 -20.50 2.69
N PRO A 262 -5.64 -20.67 1.35
CA PRO A 262 -4.59 -20.55 0.34
C PRO A 262 -3.65 -19.35 0.52
N PHE A 263 -4.21 -18.17 0.79
CA PHE A 263 -3.45 -16.96 1.07
C PHE A 263 -2.55 -17.14 2.29
N SER A 264 -3.11 -17.62 3.40
CA SER A 264 -2.33 -17.79 4.63
C SER A 264 -1.19 -18.79 4.44
N TYR A 265 -1.40 -19.86 3.67
CA TYR A 265 -0.35 -20.82 3.32
C TYR A 265 0.71 -20.20 2.42
N PHE A 266 0.31 -19.43 1.40
CA PHE A 266 1.25 -18.71 0.52
C PHE A 266 2.15 -17.74 1.29
N MET A 267 1.57 -16.92 2.18
CA MET A 267 2.30 -15.98 3.03
C MET A 267 3.30 -16.68 3.97
N GLN A 268 3.06 -17.96 4.27
CA GLN A 268 3.95 -18.81 5.06
C GLN A 268 4.93 -19.62 4.20
N GLY A 269 4.92 -19.45 2.87
CA GLY A 269 5.78 -20.20 1.95
C GLY A 269 5.34 -21.65 1.71
N TYR A 270 4.15 -22.04 2.16
CA TYR A 270 3.57 -23.35 1.91
C TYR A 270 2.81 -23.32 0.58
N TRP A 271 3.49 -23.59 -0.53
CA TRP A 271 2.83 -23.84 -1.81
C TRP A 271 2.74 -25.35 -2.08
N PRO A 272 1.56 -25.93 -2.35
CA PRO A 272 1.51 -27.32 -2.76
C PRO A 272 1.98 -27.43 -4.21
N ILE A 273 3.13 -28.07 -4.41
CA ILE A 273 3.63 -28.46 -5.75
C ILE A 273 2.73 -29.56 -6.38
N ASN A 274 1.85 -30.21 -5.61
CA ASN A 274 0.89 -31.20 -6.11
C ASN A 274 -0.50 -31.03 -5.49
N PHE A 275 -1.50 -30.71 -6.33
CA PHE A 275 -2.91 -30.59 -5.94
C PHE A 275 -3.67 -31.91 -5.81
N LEU A 276 -3.01 -33.06 -6.03
CA LEU A 276 -3.64 -34.37 -5.85
C LEU A 276 -3.88 -34.73 -4.38
N ASP A 277 -3.19 -34.09 -3.43
CA ASP A 277 -3.25 -34.46 -2.01
C ASP A 277 -4.30 -33.67 -1.19
N PHE A 278 -4.93 -32.63 -1.75
CA PHE A 278 -5.95 -31.83 -1.03
C PHE A 278 -7.39 -32.34 -1.22
N TYR A 279 -7.60 -33.42 -2.00
CA TYR A 279 -8.89 -34.11 -2.12
C TYR A 279 -9.04 -35.33 -1.19
N SER A 280 -8.31 -35.41 -0.07
CA SER A 280 -8.68 -36.33 0.99
C SER A 280 -9.74 -35.70 1.90
N PHE A 281 -11.00 -35.74 1.47
CA PHE A 281 -12.10 -35.67 2.43
C PHE A 281 -11.97 -36.85 3.41
N PRO A 282 -12.27 -36.70 4.70
CA PRO A 282 -12.39 -37.84 5.58
C PRO A 282 -13.50 -38.75 5.04
N LEU A 283 -13.14 -39.99 4.75
CA LEU A 283 -14.13 -41.06 4.59
C LEU A 283 -14.78 -41.29 5.95
N THR A 284 -16.00 -40.76 6.12
CA THR A 284 -17.06 -41.38 6.93
C THR A 284 -18.38 -41.23 6.21
#